data_AF-A0A2V8Q9Q5-F1
#
_entry.id   AF-A0A2V8Q9Q5-F1
#
_cell.length_a   1.000
_cell.length_b   1.000
_cell.length_c   1.000
_cell.angle_alpha   90.00
_cell.angle_beta   90.00
_cell.angle_gamma   90.00
#
_symmetry.space_group_name_H-M   'P 1'
#
loop_
_entity.id
_entity.type
_entity.pdbx_description
1 polymer ?
#
loop_
_entity_poly.entity_id
_entity_poly.type
_entity_poly.pdbx_seq_one_letter_code
_entity_poly.pdbx_strand_id
1 'polypeptide(L)'
;MLPGSTILFSIVLLALISQTAFAGKPFNTSTTSTGEAISPERDFEVAVEAGWLHPKSMDESFWLIHGDKNGLIIASPINGLLYIRFTNLGDAPIMIDSYSIEVLSGKQEWVRLVTIDAHSGEVYNRGPTDDMKQACRSNIEKDTFDYAIANKNIEPRHTVRGWVFVEAPEAGLEGGKEARFNVTDILGNKAVRPIKVLTGESQSVQPRLLHVGETKDLSQARKQFYSETHS
;
A
#
# COMPACT_ATOMS: atom_id res chain seq x y z
N MET A 1 3.53 -31.17 30.87
CA MET A 1 4.78 -30.60 30.32
C MET A 1 4.46 -30.10 28.91
N LEU A 2 4.36 -28.80 28.73
CA LEU A 2 4.12 -28.13 27.45
C LEU A 2 5.47 -27.94 26.73
N PRO A 3 5.57 -28.19 25.42
CA PRO A 3 6.70 -27.68 24.65
C PRO A 3 6.40 -26.23 24.26
N GLY A 4 7.24 -25.31 24.72
CA GLY A 4 7.22 -23.91 24.31
C GLY A 4 7.67 -23.79 22.86
N SER A 5 6.79 -23.28 22.00
CA SER A 5 7.13 -22.93 20.61
C SER A 5 7.61 -21.48 20.59
N THR A 6 8.92 -21.30 20.47
CA THR A 6 9.57 -20.00 20.31
C THR A 6 9.32 -19.52 18.88
N ILE A 7 8.48 -18.50 18.71
CA ILE A 7 8.29 -17.82 17.42
C ILE A 7 9.43 -16.80 17.26
N LEU A 8 10.35 -17.08 16.35
CA LEU A 8 11.40 -16.15 15.91
C LEU A 8 10.78 -15.14 14.94
N PHE A 9 10.54 -13.92 15.41
CA PHE A 9 10.28 -12.78 14.54
C PHE A 9 11.60 -12.32 13.91
N SER A 10 11.83 -12.63 12.65
CA SER A 10 12.89 -11.99 11.86
C SER A 10 12.43 -10.59 11.45
N ILE A 11 12.68 -9.61 12.31
CA ILE A 11 12.59 -8.18 11.96
C ILE A 11 13.84 -7.85 11.15
N VAL A 12 13.68 -7.56 9.86
CA VAL A 12 14.76 -6.96 9.05
C VAL A 12 14.92 -5.51 9.48
N LEU A 13 15.91 -5.26 10.34
CA LEU A 13 16.28 -3.94 10.83
C LEU A 13 17.13 -3.20 9.77
N LEU A 14 16.56 -2.19 9.11
CA LEU A 14 17.31 -1.32 8.20
C LEU A 14 18.09 -0.26 9.00
N ALA A 15 19.42 -0.38 9.03
CA ALA A 15 20.32 0.70 9.45
C ALA A 15 20.80 1.48 8.22
N LEU A 16 20.85 2.81 8.30
CA LEU A 16 21.42 3.67 7.26
C LEU A 16 22.46 4.62 7.86
N ILE A 17 23.57 4.70 7.13
CA ILE A 17 24.77 5.50 7.36
C ILE A 17 24.45 6.96 7.02
N SER A 18 24.75 7.87 7.94
CA SER A 18 24.63 9.32 7.75
C SER A 18 25.69 9.82 6.76
N GLN A 19 25.27 10.57 5.73
CA GLN A 19 26.14 11.53 5.06
C GLN A 19 25.49 12.92 5.03
N THR A 20 26.34 13.88 5.34
CA THR A 20 26.13 15.31 5.54
C THR A 20 25.67 16.04 4.27
N ALA A 21 24.85 17.09 4.41
CA ALA A 21 24.66 18.09 3.36
C ALA A 21 24.93 19.51 3.87
N PHE A 22 25.70 20.20 3.04
CA PHE A 22 26.17 21.58 3.12
C PHE A 22 25.04 22.62 2.97
N ALA A 23 25.28 23.79 3.54
CA ALA A 23 24.47 25.00 3.41
C ALA A 23 24.80 25.79 2.11
N GLY A 24 23.79 26.45 1.54
CA GLY A 24 23.97 27.47 0.48
C GLY A 24 22.63 28.11 0.08
N LYS A 25 22.55 29.45 0.21
CA LYS A 25 21.36 30.31 0.21
C LYS A 25 20.87 30.75 -1.21
N PRO A 26 19.71 31.45 -1.32
CA PRO A 26 18.86 31.56 -2.53
C PRO A 26 19.16 32.80 -3.39
N PHE A 27 18.60 32.88 -4.61
CA PHE A 27 17.83 34.05 -5.08
C PHE A 27 17.23 33.91 -6.51
N ASN A 28 16.09 34.60 -6.66
CA ASN A 28 15.52 35.30 -7.82
C ASN A 28 14.59 34.63 -8.86
N THR A 29 13.35 35.13 -8.82
CA THR A 29 12.24 35.09 -9.77
C THR A 29 12.47 35.99 -10.99
N SER A 30 12.04 35.53 -12.17
CA SER A 30 11.61 36.38 -13.28
C SER A 30 10.55 35.64 -14.10
N THR A 31 9.39 36.27 -14.23
CA THR A 31 8.18 35.78 -14.88
C THR A 31 8.21 36.11 -16.36
N THR A 32 7.97 35.13 -17.23
CA THR A 32 7.49 35.38 -18.60
C THR A 32 6.39 34.36 -18.91
N SER A 33 5.15 34.85 -18.93
CA SER A 33 3.94 34.10 -19.31
C SER A 33 3.87 33.98 -20.83
N THR A 34 3.86 32.74 -21.33
CA THR A 34 3.38 32.40 -22.68
C THR A 34 2.34 31.31 -22.51
N GLY A 35 1.10 31.62 -22.86
CA GLY A 35 -0.06 30.76 -22.67
C GLY A 35 -0.07 29.56 -23.62
N GLU A 36 0.59 28.49 -23.21
CA GLU A 36 -0.07 27.18 -23.22
C GLU A 36 -0.86 27.10 -21.91
N ALA A 37 -2.05 26.51 -21.91
CA ALA A 37 -2.68 26.12 -20.66
C ALA A 37 -1.80 25.03 -20.05
N ILE A 38 -0.76 25.44 -19.32
CA ILE A 38 0.10 24.57 -18.54
C ILE A 38 -0.87 23.92 -17.56
N SER A 39 -1.22 22.66 -17.83
CA SER A 39 -1.95 21.84 -16.87
C SER A 39 -1.14 21.95 -15.58
N PRO A 40 -1.71 22.50 -14.49
CA PRO A 40 -0.93 22.80 -13.30
C PRO A 40 -0.20 21.53 -12.90
N GLU A 41 1.14 21.62 -12.84
CA GLU A 41 1.97 20.48 -12.50
C GLU A 41 1.43 19.90 -11.20
N ARG A 42 0.93 18.66 -11.27
CA ARG A 42 0.27 18.02 -10.13
C ARG A 42 1.34 17.73 -9.10
N ASP A 43 1.45 18.60 -8.12
CA ASP A 43 2.36 18.41 -7.02
C ASP A 43 1.65 17.72 -5.86
N PHE A 44 2.24 16.62 -5.39
CA PHE A 44 1.75 15.88 -4.25
C PHE A 44 2.89 15.22 -3.50
N GLU A 45 2.63 14.87 -2.26
CA GLU A 45 3.51 14.07 -1.43
C GLU A 45 2.82 12.76 -1.06
N VAL A 46 3.58 11.67 -1.05
CA VAL A 46 3.13 10.37 -0.55
C VAL A 46 4.10 9.86 0.50
N ALA A 47 3.54 9.30 1.58
CA ALA A 47 4.29 8.59 2.59
C ALA A 47 3.59 7.29 3.01
N VAL A 48 4.37 6.32 3.47
CA VAL A 48 3.86 5.17 4.23
C VAL A 48 3.99 5.52 5.70
N GLU A 49 2.86 5.65 6.40
CA GLU A 49 2.81 5.97 7.83
C GLU A 49 2.86 4.70 8.70
N ALA A 50 2.41 3.56 8.18
CA ALA A 50 2.49 2.25 8.83
C ALA A 50 2.40 1.15 7.78
N GLY A 51 2.93 -0.03 8.07
CA GLY A 51 2.77 -1.17 7.18
C GLY A 51 3.96 -2.10 7.10
N TRP A 52 3.83 -3.07 6.22
CA TRP A 52 4.86 -4.04 5.86
C TRP A 52 4.67 -4.47 4.42
N LEU A 53 5.75 -5.00 3.85
CA LEU A 53 5.77 -5.64 2.53
C LEU A 53 6.72 -6.83 2.62
N HIS A 54 6.19 -8.01 2.40
CA HIS A 54 6.92 -9.27 2.33
C HIS A 54 7.11 -9.69 0.86
N PRO A 55 8.12 -10.52 0.56
CA PRO A 55 8.18 -11.22 -0.72
C PRO A 55 6.91 -12.02 -0.99
N LYS A 56 6.61 -12.26 -2.27
CA LYS A 56 5.44 -13.04 -2.67
C LYS A 56 5.43 -14.41 -2.00
N SER A 57 4.42 -14.68 -1.18
CA SER A 57 4.30 -15.90 -0.38
C SER A 57 2.82 -16.31 -0.21
N MET A 58 2.60 -17.62 -0.07
CA MET A 58 1.31 -18.21 0.35
C MET A 58 1.22 -18.41 1.87
N ASP A 59 2.26 -18.04 2.61
CA ASP A 59 2.33 -18.13 4.06
C ASP A 59 2.19 -16.73 4.66
N GLU A 60 1.01 -16.13 4.49
CA GLU A 60 0.70 -14.80 5.03
C GLU A 60 -0.29 -14.87 6.18
N SER A 61 -0.27 -13.83 7.02
CA SER A 61 -1.25 -13.67 8.09
C SER A 61 -2.55 -13.04 7.59
N PHE A 62 -2.52 -12.25 6.52
CA PHE A 62 -3.69 -11.55 5.98
C PHE A 62 -4.07 -12.09 4.61
N TRP A 63 -5.37 -12.28 4.42
CA TRP A 63 -5.95 -12.87 3.23
C TRP A 63 -7.18 -12.09 2.80
N LEU A 64 -7.31 -11.84 1.50
CA LEU A 64 -8.56 -11.44 0.88
C LEU A 64 -9.36 -12.69 0.54
N ILE A 65 -10.61 -12.74 0.98
CA ILE A 65 -11.56 -13.81 0.67
C ILE A 65 -12.58 -13.27 -0.31
N HIS A 66 -12.59 -13.81 -1.53
CA HIS A 66 -13.46 -13.34 -2.61
C HIS A 66 -13.97 -14.51 -3.46
N GLY A 67 -14.96 -14.25 -4.31
CA GLY A 67 -15.45 -15.22 -5.29
C GLY A 67 -14.64 -15.16 -6.58
N ASP A 68 -14.52 -16.29 -7.28
CA ASP A 68 -14.17 -16.29 -8.70
C ASP A 68 -15.43 -16.19 -9.60
N LYS A 69 -15.23 -16.16 -10.92
CA LYS A 69 -16.33 -16.10 -11.91
C LYS A 69 -17.27 -17.32 -11.87
N ASN A 70 -16.86 -18.42 -11.25
CA ASN A 70 -17.62 -19.67 -11.13
C ASN A 70 -18.25 -19.85 -9.73
N GLY A 71 -18.09 -18.87 -8.84
CA GLY A 71 -18.59 -18.93 -7.46
C GLY A 71 -17.71 -19.72 -6.49
N LEU A 72 -16.49 -20.10 -6.87
CA LEU A 72 -15.52 -20.69 -5.95
C LEU A 72 -15.01 -19.62 -4.98
N ILE A 73 -14.89 -20.00 -3.71
CA ILE A 73 -14.29 -19.14 -2.68
C ILE A 73 -12.77 -19.24 -2.80
N ILE A 74 -12.15 -18.10 -3.10
CA ILE A 74 -10.71 -17.94 -3.20
C ILE A 74 -10.20 -17.23 -1.96
N ALA A 75 -9.05 -17.69 -1.46
CA ALA A 75 -8.25 -16.99 -0.48
C ALA A 75 -6.96 -16.51 -1.14
N SER A 76 -6.80 -15.20 -1.29
CA SER A 76 -5.60 -14.58 -1.83
C SER A 76 -4.74 -13.94 -0.74
N PRO A 77 -3.44 -14.27 -0.68
CA PRO A 77 -2.56 -13.72 0.35
C PRO A 77 -2.34 -12.23 0.08
N ILE A 78 -2.37 -11.44 1.14
CA ILE A 78 -1.97 -10.03 1.09
C ILE A 78 -0.51 -10.00 1.53
N ASN A 79 0.43 -9.76 0.60
CA ASN A 79 1.86 -9.71 0.91
C ASN A 79 2.34 -8.32 1.37
N GLY A 80 1.47 -7.31 1.33
CA GLY A 80 1.76 -6.02 1.93
C GLY A 80 0.51 -5.27 2.35
N LEU A 81 0.61 -4.64 3.51
CA LEU A 81 -0.38 -3.75 4.08
C LEU A 81 0.28 -2.38 4.22
N LEU A 82 -0.08 -1.41 3.40
CA LEU A 82 0.57 -0.09 3.37
C LEU A 82 -0.44 0.99 3.74
N TYR A 83 -0.26 1.64 4.89
CA TYR A 83 -1.08 2.79 5.29
C TYR A 83 -0.53 4.06 4.66
N ILE A 84 -1.16 4.47 3.56
CA ILE A 84 -0.71 5.57 2.73
C ILE A 84 -1.25 6.89 3.26
N ARG A 85 -0.37 7.90 3.36
CA ARG A 85 -0.72 9.30 3.44
C ARG A 85 -0.46 9.96 2.09
N PHE A 86 -1.49 10.53 1.49
CA PHE A 86 -1.39 11.33 0.27
C PHE A 86 -1.78 12.78 0.59
N THR A 87 -0.92 13.73 0.26
CA THR A 87 -1.17 15.17 0.46
C THR A 87 -1.09 15.89 -0.87
N ASN A 88 -2.18 16.59 -1.25
CA ASN A 88 -2.17 17.48 -2.42
C ASN A 88 -1.33 18.73 -2.10
N LEU A 89 -0.22 18.94 -2.80
CA LEU A 89 0.64 20.12 -2.63
C LEU A 89 0.38 21.20 -3.70
N GLY A 90 -0.46 20.90 -4.69
CA GLY A 90 -0.89 21.84 -5.71
C GLY A 90 -1.77 22.96 -5.15
N ASP A 91 -2.11 23.89 -6.05
CA ASP A 91 -3.03 25.01 -5.84
C ASP A 91 -4.45 24.73 -6.33
N ALA A 92 -4.66 23.60 -7.02
CA ALA A 92 -5.96 23.15 -7.50
C ALA A 92 -6.38 21.80 -6.88
N PRO A 93 -7.69 21.52 -6.76
CA PRO A 93 -8.19 20.22 -6.35
C PRO A 93 -7.72 19.10 -7.30
N ILE A 94 -7.52 17.90 -6.75
CA ILE A 94 -7.18 16.69 -7.51
C ILE A 94 -8.23 15.62 -7.21
N MET A 95 -8.83 15.05 -8.25
CA MET A 95 -9.62 13.82 -8.14
C MET A 95 -8.80 12.70 -8.78
N ILE A 96 -8.45 11.70 -7.97
CA ILE A 96 -7.66 10.55 -8.43
C ILE A 96 -8.57 9.57 -9.14
N ASP A 97 -8.23 9.22 -10.38
CA ASP A 97 -8.88 8.16 -11.15
C ASP A 97 -8.26 6.81 -10.82
N SER A 98 -6.93 6.73 -10.88
CA SER A 98 -6.19 5.50 -10.63
C SER A 98 -4.81 5.77 -10.06
N TYR A 99 -4.24 4.77 -9.40
CA TYR A 99 -2.87 4.81 -8.91
C TYR A 99 -2.16 3.47 -9.07
N SER A 100 -0.84 3.49 -8.93
CA SER A 100 -0.06 2.27 -8.77
C SER A 100 1.14 2.51 -7.86
N ILE A 101 1.54 1.45 -7.17
CA ILE A 101 2.79 1.42 -6.41
C ILE A 101 3.79 0.59 -7.20
N GLU A 102 4.98 1.15 -7.40
CA GLU A 102 6.10 0.44 -8.01
C GLU A 102 7.27 0.41 -7.03
N VAL A 103 7.98 -0.70 -7.02
CA VAL A 103 9.18 -0.91 -6.21
C VAL A 103 10.36 -1.15 -7.13
N LEU A 104 11.53 -0.65 -6.75
CA LEU A 104 12.76 -0.92 -7.49
C LEU A 104 13.23 -2.34 -7.16
N SER A 105 13.30 -3.22 -8.15
CA SER A 105 13.78 -4.58 -7.96
C SER A 105 15.30 -4.66 -7.80
N GLY A 106 15.82 -5.80 -7.34
CA GLY A 106 17.27 -6.05 -7.31
C GLY A 106 17.96 -5.94 -8.68
N LYS A 107 17.20 -6.00 -9.78
CA LYS A 107 17.68 -5.81 -11.15
C LYS A 107 17.69 -4.35 -11.61
N GLN A 108 17.40 -3.39 -10.72
CA GLN A 108 17.27 -1.96 -11.05
C GLN A 108 16.11 -1.66 -12.01
N GLU A 109 15.07 -2.50 -11.99
CA GLU A 109 13.85 -2.30 -12.78
C GLU A 109 12.69 -1.94 -11.86
N TRP A 110 11.87 -0.96 -12.26
CA TRP A 110 10.63 -0.63 -11.56
C TRP A 110 9.58 -1.70 -11.82
N VAL A 111 9.20 -2.42 -10.77
CA VAL A 111 8.20 -3.48 -10.84
C VAL A 111 6.93 -3.00 -10.15
N ARG A 112 5.82 -3.07 -10.88
CA ARG A 112 4.50 -2.71 -10.36
C ARG A 112 4.00 -3.78 -9.38
N LEU A 113 3.59 -3.35 -8.19
CA LEU A 113 2.86 -4.18 -7.26
C LEU A 113 1.43 -4.38 -7.76
N VAL A 114 0.88 -5.56 -7.51
CA VAL A 114 -0.54 -5.83 -7.79
C VAL A 114 -1.34 -5.26 -6.63
N THR A 115 -2.09 -4.19 -6.87
CA THR A 115 -3.03 -3.64 -5.89
C THR A 115 -4.25 -4.55 -5.80
N ILE A 116 -4.56 -5.01 -4.59
CA ILE A 116 -5.70 -5.86 -4.30
C ILE A 116 -6.91 -4.97 -4.02
N ASP A 117 -7.99 -5.14 -4.78
CA ASP A 117 -9.25 -4.41 -4.52
C ASP A 117 -9.96 -5.03 -3.32
N ALA A 118 -9.93 -4.31 -2.20
CA ALA A 118 -10.60 -4.73 -0.97
C ALA A 118 -12.11 -4.85 -1.11
N HIS A 119 -12.74 -4.19 -2.09
CA HIS A 119 -14.19 -4.24 -2.31
C HIS A 119 -14.64 -5.54 -2.97
N SER A 120 -13.72 -6.27 -3.59
CA SER A 120 -14.00 -7.55 -4.24
C SER A 120 -14.30 -8.68 -3.24
N GLY A 121 -14.05 -8.46 -1.95
CA GLY A 121 -14.19 -9.48 -0.93
C GLY A 121 -14.10 -8.96 0.50
N GLU A 122 -13.69 -9.86 1.40
CA GLU A 122 -13.56 -9.59 2.83
C GLU A 122 -12.13 -9.91 3.28
N VAL A 123 -11.54 -9.05 4.12
CA VAL A 123 -10.19 -9.28 4.62
C VAL A 123 -10.25 -10.08 5.91
N TYR A 124 -9.46 -11.15 5.97
CA TYR A 124 -9.34 -12.02 7.13
C TYR A 124 -7.89 -12.13 7.60
N ASN A 125 -7.71 -12.23 8.90
CA ASN A 125 -6.46 -12.64 9.52
C ASN A 125 -6.53 -14.15 9.80
N ARG A 126 -5.50 -14.90 9.41
CA ARG A 126 -5.28 -16.29 9.85
C ARG A 126 -5.18 -16.22 11.37
N GLY A 127 -6.18 -16.73 12.10
CA GLY A 127 -6.22 -16.63 13.55
C GLY A 127 -5.04 -17.32 14.25
N PRO A 128 -5.17 -17.70 15.53
CA PRO A 128 -4.07 -18.32 16.26
C PRO A 128 -3.61 -19.67 15.68
N THR A 129 -4.41 -20.29 14.79
CA THR A 129 -4.07 -21.52 14.08
C THR A 129 -3.71 -21.23 12.62
N ASP A 130 -2.70 -21.94 12.11
CA ASP A 130 -2.20 -21.81 10.71
C ASP A 130 -3.20 -22.34 9.65
N ASP A 131 -4.29 -22.96 10.08
CA ASP A 131 -5.17 -23.75 9.20
C ASP A 131 -6.41 -23.01 8.69
N MET A 132 -6.50 -21.68 8.88
CA MET A 132 -7.65 -20.84 8.48
C MET A 132 -9.02 -21.27 9.06
N LYS A 133 -9.07 -22.23 9.99
CA LYS A 133 -10.33 -22.68 10.62
C LYS A 133 -10.91 -21.65 11.58
N GLN A 134 -10.05 -20.77 12.10
CA GLN A 134 -10.41 -19.71 13.04
C GLN A 134 -10.00 -18.35 12.49
N ALA A 135 -10.19 -18.14 11.19
CA ALA A 135 -9.85 -16.86 10.57
C ALA A 135 -10.77 -15.75 11.10
N CYS A 136 -10.20 -14.61 11.47
CA CYS A 136 -10.94 -13.48 12.04
C CYS A 136 -11.07 -12.38 11.00
N ARG A 137 -12.30 -11.89 10.78
CA ARG A 137 -12.54 -10.78 9.85
C ARG A 137 -11.86 -9.52 10.35
N SER A 138 -11.18 -8.81 9.45
CA SER A 138 -10.69 -7.46 9.66
C SER A 138 -11.66 -6.50 8.98
N ASN A 139 -12.49 -5.77 9.75
CA ASN A 139 -13.40 -4.78 9.16
C ASN A 139 -12.61 -3.52 8.77
N ILE A 140 -11.87 -3.60 7.65
CA ILE A 140 -10.94 -2.57 7.17
C ILE A 140 -11.42 -1.92 5.86
N GLU A 141 -12.51 -2.40 5.27
CA GLU A 141 -12.94 -2.04 3.92
C GLU A 141 -13.17 -0.52 3.77
N LYS A 142 -13.70 0.13 4.82
CA LYS A 142 -13.94 1.59 4.86
C LYS A 142 -12.70 2.43 5.17
N ASP A 143 -11.62 1.79 5.62
CA ASP A 143 -10.35 2.42 5.96
C ASP A 143 -9.31 2.26 4.83
N THR A 144 -9.74 1.78 3.66
CA THR A 144 -8.88 1.63 2.47
C THR A 144 -8.62 2.96 1.78
N PHE A 145 -7.50 3.05 1.08
CA PHE A 145 -7.16 4.24 0.30
C PHE A 145 -8.14 4.45 -0.85
N ASP A 146 -8.57 3.37 -1.51
CA ASP A 146 -9.61 3.40 -2.55
C ASP A 146 -10.90 4.06 -2.04
N TYR A 147 -11.38 3.67 -0.85
CA TYR A 147 -12.54 4.31 -0.23
C TYR A 147 -12.28 5.79 0.14
N ALA A 148 -11.07 6.11 0.56
CA ALA A 148 -10.67 7.47 0.92
C ALA A 148 -10.67 8.42 -0.29
N ILE A 149 -10.38 7.93 -1.50
CA ILE A 149 -10.29 8.74 -2.73
C ILE A 149 -11.53 8.63 -3.63
N ALA A 150 -12.37 7.61 -3.45
CA ALA A 150 -13.53 7.34 -4.31
C ALA A 150 -14.44 8.57 -4.48
N ASN A 151 -14.52 9.07 -5.72
CA ASN A 151 -15.35 10.22 -6.13
C ASN A 151 -15.15 11.48 -5.27
N LYS A 152 -13.92 11.73 -4.80
CA LYS A 152 -13.61 12.88 -3.93
C LYS A 152 -12.59 13.81 -4.56
N ASN A 153 -12.87 15.10 -4.47
CA ASN A 153 -11.87 16.15 -4.68
C ASN A 153 -10.98 16.24 -3.45
N ILE A 154 -9.69 16.07 -3.65
CA ILE A 154 -8.66 16.34 -2.65
C ILE A 154 -8.24 17.79 -2.83
N GLU A 155 -8.78 18.67 -1.99
CA GLU A 155 -8.49 20.11 -2.04
C GLU A 155 -6.99 20.42 -1.86
N PRO A 156 -6.53 21.60 -2.31
CA PRO A 156 -5.17 22.07 -2.05
C PRO A 156 -4.78 21.93 -0.58
N ARG A 157 -3.58 21.38 -0.32
CA ARG A 157 -3.02 21.13 1.02
C ARG A 157 -3.78 20.09 1.86
N HIS A 158 -4.87 19.52 1.37
CA HIS A 158 -5.58 18.47 2.08
C HIS A 158 -4.85 17.13 1.97
N THR A 159 -5.09 16.31 2.98
CA THR A 159 -4.47 14.99 3.12
C THR A 159 -5.55 13.92 3.24
N VAL A 160 -5.42 12.87 2.44
CA VAL A 160 -6.21 11.65 2.56
C VAL A 160 -5.32 10.50 3.01
N ARG A 161 -5.93 9.52 3.70
CA ARG A 161 -5.22 8.36 4.22
C ARG A 161 -6.05 7.11 4.05
N GLY A 162 -5.38 5.98 3.88
CA GLY A 162 -6.03 4.68 3.88
C GLY A 162 -5.07 3.54 3.63
N TRP A 163 -5.52 2.33 3.92
CA TRP A 163 -4.79 1.10 3.64
C TRP A 163 -4.81 0.75 2.16
N VAL A 164 -3.65 0.38 1.64
CA VAL A 164 -3.48 -0.25 0.34
C VAL A 164 -2.99 -1.68 0.57
N PHE A 165 -3.71 -2.64 -0.01
CA PHE A 165 -3.33 -4.04 0.01
C PHE A 165 -2.62 -4.38 -1.28
N VAL A 166 -1.52 -5.11 -1.17
CA VAL A 166 -0.71 -5.47 -2.33
C VAL A 166 -0.31 -6.94 -2.30
N GLU A 167 -0.30 -7.54 -3.48
CA GLU A 167 0.45 -8.75 -3.77
C GLU A 167 1.82 -8.34 -4.32
N ALA A 168 2.86 -8.91 -3.73
CA ALA A 168 4.24 -8.65 -4.13
C ALA A 168 4.57 -9.39 -5.44
N PRO A 169 5.51 -8.89 -6.25
CA PRO A 169 5.97 -9.59 -7.44
C PRO A 169 6.77 -10.84 -7.08
N GLU A 170 6.87 -11.78 -8.02
CA GLU A 170 7.77 -12.94 -7.90
C GLU A 170 9.25 -12.53 -7.87
N ALA A 171 9.59 -11.40 -8.51
CA ALA A 171 10.95 -10.89 -8.53
C ALA A 171 11.39 -10.47 -7.11
N GLY A 172 12.58 -10.91 -6.71
CA GLY A 172 13.13 -10.64 -5.39
C GLY A 172 13.11 -9.16 -5.02
N LEU A 173 12.44 -8.85 -3.90
CA LEU A 173 12.46 -7.55 -3.25
C LEU A 173 13.79 -7.26 -2.53
N GLU A 174 14.80 -8.13 -2.70
CA GLU A 174 16.06 -8.13 -1.96
C GLU A 174 16.90 -6.84 -2.12
N GLY A 175 16.56 -5.97 -3.08
CA GLY A 175 17.18 -4.65 -3.28
C GLY A 175 16.24 -3.44 -3.13
N GLY A 176 14.94 -3.65 -2.88
CA GLY A 176 13.91 -2.61 -2.99
C GLY A 176 13.82 -1.68 -1.79
N LYS A 177 14.75 -0.73 -1.69
CA LYS A 177 14.64 0.38 -0.72
C LYS A 177 13.81 1.55 -1.25
N GLU A 178 13.56 1.56 -2.56
CA GLU A 178 12.87 2.64 -3.25
C GLU A 178 11.51 2.17 -3.74
N ALA A 179 10.50 2.97 -3.44
CA ALA A 179 9.15 2.80 -3.94
C ALA A 179 8.64 4.14 -4.46
N ARG A 180 7.79 4.10 -5.48
CA ARG A 180 7.15 5.28 -6.05
C ARG A 180 5.66 5.07 -6.23
N PHE A 181 4.92 6.15 -6.08
CA PHE A 181 3.48 6.22 -6.21
C PHE A 181 3.16 6.96 -7.51
N ASN A 182 2.49 6.28 -8.42
CA ASN A 182 2.02 6.82 -9.68
C ASN A 182 0.53 7.16 -9.52
N VAL A 183 0.12 8.33 -9.98
CA VAL A 183 -1.28 8.78 -9.98
C VAL A 183 -1.67 9.18 -11.38
N THR A 184 -2.89 8.81 -11.78
CA THR A 184 -3.62 9.38 -12.91
C THR A 184 -4.86 10.07 -12.37
N ASP A 185 -5.08 11.33 -12.72
CA ASP A 185 -6.31 12.05 -12.37
C ASP A 185 -7.43 11.82 -13.40
N ILE A 186 -8.65 12.25 -13.09
CA ILE A 186 -9.82 12.11 -13.98
C ILE A 186 -9.70 12.85 -15.33
N LEU A 187 -8.72 13.74 -15.47
CA LEU A 187 -8.42 14.45 -16.72
C LEU A 187 -7.32 13.73 -17.52
N GLY A 188 -6.81 12.60 -17.02
CA GLY A 188 -5.73 11.82 -17.62
C GLY A 188 -4.33 12.35 -17.33
N ASN A 189 -4.17 13.36 -16.47
CA ASN A 189 -2.85 13.85 -16.09
C ASN A 189 -2.16 12.81 -15.22
N LYS A 190 -0.88 12.54 -15.51
CA LYS A 190 -0.08 11.57 -14.79
C LYS A 190 1.01 12.26 -13.99
N ALA A 191 1.23 11.80 -12.77
CA ALA A 191 2.35 12.25 -11.96
C ALA A 191 2.89 11.13 -11.08
N VAL A 192 4.20 11.16 -10.85
CA VAL A 192 4.94 10.13 -10.11
C VAL A 192 5.71 10.81 -8.99
N ARG A 193 5.65 10.22 -7.80
CA ARG A 193 6.39 10.72 -6.63
C ARG A 193 7.01 9.56 -5.86
N PRO A 194 8.23 9.74 -5.32
CA PRO A 194 8.79 8.76 -4.41
C PRO A 194 7.90 8.63 -3.16
N ILE A 195 7.74 7.41 -2.67
CA ILE A 195 7.06 7.15 -1.40
C ILE A 195 8.06 7.40 -0.28
N LYS A 196 7.81 8.42 0.54
CA LYS A 196 8.61 8.68 1.73
C LYS A 196 8.27 7.63 2.78
N VAL A 197 9.20 6.74 3.09
CA VAL A 197 9.11 5.97 4.34
C VAL A 197 9.41 6.97 5.45
N LEU A 198 8.45 7.23 6.35
CA LEU A 198 8.74 8.00 7.55
C LEU A 198 9.56 7.10 8.47
N THR A 199 10.85 6.97 8.17
CA THR A 199 11.85 6.37 9.05
C THR A 199 11.96 7.26 10.28
N GLY A 200 11.28 6.88 11.36
CA GLY A 200 11.26 7.67 12.58
C GLY A 200 10.52 6.93 13.68
N GLU A 201 11.12 5.83 14.12
CA GLU A 201 10.62 4.95 15.18
C GLU A 201 9.28 4.29 14.82
N SER A 202 9.03 3.12 15.40
CA SER A 202 7.65 2.67 15.56
C SER A 202 6.98 3.70 16.46
N GLN A 203 6.56 4.84 15.92
CA GLN A 203 5.51 5.60 16.57
C GLN A 203 4.38 4.60 16.63
N SER A 204 4.02 4.23 17.85
CA SER A 204 2.76 3.59 18.13
C SER A 204 1.67 4.55 17.66
N VAL A 205 1.44 4.60 16.34
CA VAL A 205 0.08 4.65 15.85
C VAL A 205 -0.47 3.38 16.48
N GLN A 206 -1.13 3.55 17.64
CA GLN A 206 -2.03 2.53 18.18
C GLN A 206 -2.66 1.88 16.96
N PRO A 207 -2.63 0.54 16.83
CA PRO A 207 -3.20 -0.09 15.66
C PRO A 207 -4.54 0.58 15.47
N ARG A 208 -4.73 1.34 14.38
CA ARG A 208 -6.06 1.78 13.99
C ARG A 208 -6.72 0.45 13.75
N LEU A 209 -7.39 -0.01 14.82
CA LEU A 209 -7.54 -1.42 15.09
C LEU A 209 -8.17 -1.99 13.85
N LEU A 210 -7.50 -2.96 13.24
CA LEU A 210 -8.19 -3.90 12.38
C LEU A 210 -9.30 -4.44 13.27
N HIS A 211 -10.51 -3.90 13.10
CA HIS A 211 -11.60 -4.23 14.00
C HIS A 211 -11.85 -5.71 13.79
N VAL A 212 -11.57 -6.48 14.85
CA VAL A 212 -11.73 -7.93 14.82
C VAL A 212 -13.23 -8.20 14.80
N GLY A 213 -13.70 -8.66 13.65
CA GLY A 213 -15.06 -9.11 13.44
C GLY A 213 -15.22 -10.58 13.80
N GLU A 214 -16.19 -11.21 13.15
CA GLU A 214 -16.54 -12.61 13.38
C GLU A 214 -15.41 -13.57 12.95
N THR A 215 -15.36 -14.71 13.63
CA THR A 215 -14.51 -15.84 13.25
C THR A 215 -15.23 -16.73 12.25
N LYS A 216 -14.52 -17.21 11.22
CA LYS A 216 -15.05 -18.07 10.16
C LYS A 216 -14.06 -19.19 9.82
N ASP A 217 -14.58 -20.38 9.53
CA ASP A 217 -13.79 -21.46 8.95
C ASP A 217 -13.64 -21.24 7.44
N LEU A 218 -12.41 -20.98 7.02
CA LEU A 218 -12.02 -20.75 5.64
C LEU A 218 -11.03 -21.81 5.14
N SER A 219 -10.90 -22.92 5.86
CA SER A 219 -9.96 -24.01 5.51
C SER A 219 -10.25 -24.67 4.16
N GLN A 220 -11.48 -24.55 3.66
CA GLN A 220 -11.91 -25.06 2.35
C GLN A 220 -11.71 -24.05 1.20
N ALA A 221 -11.33 -22.79 1.50
CA ALA A 221 -11.09 -21.80 0.46
C ALA A 221 -9.87 -22.19 -0.38
N ARG A 222 -9.96 -22.03 -1.70
CA ARG A 222 -8.84 -22.31 -2.60
C ARG A 222 -7.82 -21.19 -2.44
N LYS A 223 -6.61 -21.53 -1.99
CA LYS A 223 -5.49 -20.58 -1.94
C LYS A 223 -5.00 -20.28 -3.35
N GLN A 224 -4.97 -19.01 -3.73
CA GLN A 224 -4.52 -18.57 -5.04
C GLN A 224 -4.10 -17.11 -5.00
N PHE A 225 -3.09 -16.69 -5.79
CA PHE A 225 -2.71 -15.29 -5.86
C PHE A 225 -3.82 -14.44 -6.51
N TYR A 226 -3.95 -13.18 -6.09
CA TYR A 226 -5.00 -12.27 -6.57
C TYR A 226 -4.81 -11.99 -8.07
N SER A 227 -3.55 -11.82 -8.49
CA SER A 227 -3.18 -11.63 -9.89
C SER A 227 -3.60 -12.77 -10.82
N GLU A 228 -3.68 -14.00 -10.31
CA GLU A 228 -4.06 -15.18 -11.10
C GLU A 228 -5.57 -15.30 -11.28
N THR A 229 -6.37 -14.63 -10.46
CA THR A 229 -7.84 -14.67 -10.54
C THR A 229 -8.44 -13.52 -11.33
N HIS A 230 -7.70 -12.41 -11.45
CA HIS A 230 -8.14 -11.18 -12.11
C HIS A 230 -7.33 -10.83 -13.37
N SER A 231 -6.75 -11.86 -14.01
CA SER A 231 -6.10 -11.76 -15.32
C SER A 231 -7.07 -11.81 -16.50
#